data_AF-A0A397S4Y6-F1
#
_entry.id   AF-A0A397S4Y6-F1
#
_cell.length_a   1.000
_cell.length_b   1.000
_cell.length_c   1.000
_cell.angle_alpha   90.00
_cell.angle_beta   90.00
_cell.angle_gamma   90.00
#
_symmetry.space_group_name_H-M   'P 1'
#
loop_
_entity.id
_entity.type
_entity.pdbx_description
1 polymer ?
#
loop_
_entity_poly.entity_id
_entity_poly.type
_entity_poly.pdbx_seq_one_letter_code
_entity_poly.pdbx_strand_id
1 'polypeptide(L)'
;MELNYSKNQIILYGKVCKLDTLINKLSSLSGEQVYHFLIDRTTQLPRRINCMAMISVLNNRIKFLHSNSMPKDAFVKLQYYASYSEQQLFMLFNKICDETDFQTYRKNLFSLIIDNYQELNLNDGELMYLKNLNKQSIGSFPDYFNYITGASLEQDNTFDGQDVTVLKNNLQYSASNQDIFDLAGKYGVPLPQRLKREEYLEFIFDYLKRKGTYSESVQNELNEMNITQISTYARRTGIPMQPNMSKTELITYFFYFLDQCEIPTTSMSEIKSSPKYEPLEFRVDLQAIDSFGTSEPKRVIYYAGDHEDSSEMAEVIKEALKAEEEVQEEIIEETKPVVEEEVETKVVEETPIQPVIEEPKEEEKEENLEEIAPWKFIVKSQEQAKAEEEAILAAKKEEELLAEDIINETLAQIKTKEVQEEVEPTIAIDTNKVEQNPEFGSGKIESLANSKSRLVLLSVSLGVAAAVMIFIVVAMLVL
;
A
#
# COMPACT_ATOMS: atom_id res chain seq x y z
N MET A 1 11.86 -24.40 25.66
CA MET A 1 12.82 -23.87 24.69
C MET A 1 13.98 -23.17 25.37
N GLU A 2 15.21 -23.35 24.88
CA GLU A 2 16.38 -22.55 25.29
C GLU A 2 17.20 -22.20 24.05
N LEU A 3 17.55 -20.92 23.89
CA LEU A 3 18.35 -20.40 22.76
C LEU A 3 19.79 -20.17 23.19
N ASN A 4 20.73 -20.66 22.39
CA ASN A 4 22.15 -20.44 22.58
C ASN A 4 22.80 -19.96 21.27
N TYR A 5 22.89 -18.63 21.12
CA TYR A 5 23.46 -18.00 19.92
C TYR A 5 24.93 -18.32 19.71
N SER A 6 25.74 -18.36 20.79
CA SER A 6 27.19 -18.62 20.68
C SER A 6 27.50 -20.01 20.13
N LYS A 7 26.58 -20.96 20.32
CA LYS A 7 26.68 -22.33 19.78
C LYS A 7 25.77 -22.59 18.58
N ASN A 8 25.01 -21.61 18.10
CA ASN A 8 24.03 -21.76 17.02
C ASN A 8 23.05 -22.92 17.29
N GLN A 9 22.49 -22.95 18.50
CA GLN A 9 21.69 -24.07 19.00
C GLN A 9 20.39 -23.60 19.63
N ILE A 10 19.35 -24.42 19.45
CA ILE A 10 18.06 -24.30 20.12
C ILE A 10 17.68 -25.65 20.73
N ILE A 11 17.22 -25.66 21.98
CA ILE A 11 16.77 -26.87 22.67
C ILE A 11 15.25 -26.95 22.56
N LEU A 12 14.76 -27.98 21.86
CA LEU A 12 13.34 -28.30 21.69
C LEU A 12 13.06 -29.67 22.33
N TYR A 13 12.17 -29.74 23.32
CA TYR A 13 11.88 -30.94 24.09
C TYR A 13 13.14 -31.65 24.62
N GLY A 14 14.11 -30.86 25.11
CA GLY A 14 15.40 -31.37 25.60
C GLY A 14 16.35 -31.87 24.50
N LYS A 15 15.99 -31.76 23.22
CA LYS A 15 16.85 -32.13 22.09
C LYS A 15 17.52 -30.89 21.49
N VAL A 16 18.84 -30.94 21.38
CA VAL A 16 19.64 -29.90 20.74
C VAL A 16 19.43 -29.94 19.22
N CYS A 17 18.94 -28.85 18.66
CA CYS A 17 18.78 -28.62 17.22
C CYS A 17 19.71 -27.48 16.78
N LYS A 18 20.25 -27.55 15.56
CA LYS A 18 20.97 -26.41 14.95
C LYS A 18 19.97 -25.32 14.58
N LEU A 19 20.21 -24.10 15.04
CA LEU A 19 19.29 -22.98 14.86
C LEU A 19 19.17 -22.58 13.38
N ASP A 20 20.29 -22.43 12.66
CA ASP A 20 20.26 -22.15 11.20
C ASP A 20 19.49 -23.20 10.40
N THR A 21 19.62 -24.48 10.75
CA THR A 21 18.89 -25.56 10.06
C THR A 21 17.38 -25.45 10.30
N LEU A 22 16.97 -25.06 11.50
CA LEU A 22 15.57 -24.79 11.81
C LEU A 22 15.08 -23.57 11.02
N ILE A 23 15.77 -22.44 11.07
CA ILE A 23 15.40 -21.21 10.35
C ILE A 23 15.26 -21.48 8.86
N ASN A 24 16.23 -22.15 8.22
CA ASN A 24 16.18 -22.48 6.80
C ASN A 24 14.99 -23.40 6.44
N LYS A 25 14.59 -24.28 7.37
CA LYS A 25 13.41 -25.14 7.16
C LYS A 25 12.12 -24.32 7.29
N LEU A 26 12.01 -23.46 8.29
CA LEU A 26 10.85 -22.60 8.50
C LEU A 26 10.69 -21.55 7.40
N SER A 27 11.79 -20.94 6.95
CA SER A 27 11.77 -19.97 5.85
C SER A 27 11.31 -20.56 4.52
N SER A 28 11.22 -21.89 4.40
CA SER A 28 10.71 -22.59 3.22
C SER A 28 9.20 -22.85 3.22
N LEU A 29 8.48 -22.38 4.24
CA LEU A 29 7.02 -22.44 4.29
C LEU A 29 6.41 -21.33 3.41
N SER A 30 5.23 -21.61 2.83
CA SER A 30 4.48 -20.62 2.04
C SER A 30 3.86 -19.54 2.95
N GLY A 31 3.50 -18.39 2.40
CA GLY A 31 2.87 -17.30 3.16
C GLY A 31 1.56 -17.76 3.83
N GLU A 32 0.75 -18.53 3.10
CA GLU A 32 -0.49 -19.12 3.58
C GLU A 32 -0.27 -20.04 4.79
N GLN A 33 0.76 -20.89 4.76
CA GLN A 33 1.09 -21.75 5.90
C GLN A 33 1.47 -20.95 7.15
N VAL A 34 2.22 -19.87 6.96
CA VAL A 34 2.61 -18.98 8.07
C VAL A 34 1.39 -18.22 8.61
N TYR A 35 0.54 -17.72 7.73
CA TYR A 35 -0.69 -17.03 8.10
C TYR A 35 -1.60 -17.92 8.97
N HIS A 36 -1.93 -19.13 8.50
CA HIS A 36 -2.77 -20.05 9.27
C HIS A 36 -2.15 -20.40 10.62
N PHE A 37 -0.84 -20.64 10.66
CA PHE A 37 -0.16 -20.88 11.92
C PHE A 37 -0.34 -19.73 12.92
N LEU A 38 -0.16 -18.48 12.47
CA LEU A 38 -0.24 -17.31 13.33
C LEU A 38 -1.68 -17.05 13.82
N ILE A 39 -2.66 -17.15 12.92
CA ILE A 39 -4.07 -16.90 13.22
C ILE A 39 -4.67 -18.01 14.10
N ASP A 40 -4.49 -19.28 13.73
CA ASP A 40 -5.15 -20.41 14.40
C ASP A 40 -4.69 -20.59 15.85
N ARG A 41 -3.46 -20.16 16.16
CA ARG A 41 -2.85 -20.31 17.47
C ARG A 41 -2.93 -19.06 18.33
N THR A 42 -3.65 -18.03 17.88
CA THR A 42 -3.74 -16.72 18.56
C THR A 42 -2.36 -16.11 18.83
N THR A 43 -1.36 -16.45 18.00
CA THR A 43 -0.02 -15.89 18.10
C THR A 43 -0.09 -14.44 17.62
N GLN A 44 0.05 -13.51 18.55
CA GLN A 44 -0.06 -12.09 18.26
C GLN A 44 1.27 -11.56 17.71
N LEU A 45 1.52 -11.78 16.42
CA LEU A 45 2.74 -11.28 15.77
C LEU A 45 2.70 -9.75 15.67
N PRO A 46 3.60 -9.00 16.33
CA PRO A 46 3.69 -7.57 16.14
C PRO A 46 4.10 -7.24 14.70
N ARG A 47 3.40 -6.30 14.06
CA ARG A 47 3.68 -5.81 12.70
C ARG A 47 5.11 -5.30 12.56
N ARG A 48 5.66 -4.72 13.63
CA ARG A 48 7.05 -4.26 13.66
C ARG A 48 8.07 -5.37 13.37
N ILE A 49 7.79 -6.64 13.70
CA ILE A 49 8.66 -7.77 13.35
C ILE A 49 8.79 -7.91 11.83
N ASN A 50 7.69 -7.73 11.08
CA ASN A 50 7.71 -7.74 9.63
C ASN A 50 8.54 -6.57 9.07
N CYS A 51 8.34 -5.36 9.61
CA CYS A 51 9.14 -4.19 9.26
C CYS A 51 10.64 -4.42 9.48
N MET A 52 11.03 -4.92 10.65
CA MET A 52 12.41 -5.23 11.00
C MET A 52 13.03 -6.26 10.05
N ALA A 53 12.27 -7.29 9.65
CA ALA A 53 12.74 -8.27 8.68
C ALA A 53 13.03 -7.63 7.32
N MET A 54 12.16 -6.74 6.81
CA MET A 54 12.41 -6.00 5.57
C MET A 54 13.61 -5.04 5.70
N ILE A 55 13.68 -4.28 6.80
CA ILE A 55 14.78 -3.34 7.11
C ILE A 55 16.13 -4.06 7.03
N SER A 56 16.23 -5.26 7.58
CA SER A 56 17.50 -6.00 7.61
C SER A 56 18.05 -6.35 6.22
N VAL A 57 17.17 -6.50 5.23
CA VAL A 57 17.55 -6.78 3.84
C VAL A 57 17.81 -5.46 3.09
N LEU A 58 16.90 -4.49 3.26
CA LEU A 58 17.01 -3.16 2.68
C LEU A 58 18.30 -2.45 3.10
N ASN A 59 18.72 -2.59 4.36
CA ASN A 59 19.98 -2.06 4.88
C ASN A 59 21.19 -2.46 4.04
N ASN A 60 21.20 -3.66 3.46
CA ASN A 60 22.27 -4.09 2.57
C ASN A 60 22.09 -3.53 1.17
N ARG A 61 20.88 -3.59 0.60
CA ARG A 61 20.63 -3.09 -0.76
C ARG A 61 20.84 -1.59 -0.91
N ILE A 62 20.44 -0.79 0.08
CA ILE A 62 20.62 0.66 0.07
C ILE A 62 22.11 1.06 -0.04
N LYS A 63 23.05 0.22 0.44
CA LYS A 63 24.50 0.48 0.33
C LYS A 63 25.02 0.47 -1.10
N PHE A 64 24.37 -0.28 -1.98
CA PHE A 64 24.79 -0.48 -3.35
C PHE A 64 23.98 0.34 -4.35
N LEU A 65 23.05 1.19 -3.87
CA LEU A 65 22.31 2.12 -4.73
C LEU A 65 23.26 3.19 -5.29
N HIS A 66 23.16 3.41 -6.59
CA HIS A 66 23.88 4.40 -7.36
C HIS A 66 22.92 5.40 -8.00
N SER A 67 23.44 6.48 -8.58
CA SER A 67 22.65 7.59 -9.13
C SER A 67 21.53 7.17 -10.10
N ASN A 68 21.73 6.08 -10.82
CA ASN A 68 20.81 5.59 -11.86
C ASN A 68 19.83 4.52 -11.35
N SER A 69 19.99 4.02 -10.11
CA SER A 69 19.13 2.96 -9.57
C SER A 69 17.70 3.43 -9.36
N MET A 70 17.50 4.71 -9.06
CA MET A 70 16.19 5.29 -8.74
C MET A 70 16.13 6.77 -9.15
N PRO A 71 14.94 7.31 -9.47
CA PRO A 71 14.77 8.73 -9.72
C PRO A 71 15.08 9.58 -8.48
N LYS A 72 15.50 10.84 -8.70
CA LYS A 72 15.89 11.79 -7.65
C LYS A 72 14.86 11.92 -6.53
N ASP A 73 13.58 11.99 -6.86
CA ASP A 73 12.51 12.09 -5.87
C ASP A 73 12.49 10.89 -4.92
N ALA A 74 12.79 9.68 -5.41
CA ALA A 74 12.84 8.50 -4.57
C ALA A 74 14.06 8.52 -3.63
N PHE A 75 15.19 9.08 -4.06
CA PHE A 75 16.35 9.33 -3.21
C PHE A 75 16.09 10.41 -2.15
N VAL A 76 15.32 11.45 -2.47
CA VAL A 76 14.85 12.45 -1.48
C VAL A 76 14.00 11.75 -0.41
N LYS A 77 13.05 10.91 -0.82
CA LYS A 77 12.23 10.14 0.12
C LYS A 77 13.09 9.22 1.00
N LEU A 78 14.15 8.63 0.45
CA LEU A 78 15.00 7.66 1.12
C LEU A 78 15.73 8.24 2.35
N GLN A 79 15.90 9.56 2.42
CA GLN A 79 16.43 10.26 3.61
C GLN A 79 15.58 10.01 4.87
N TYR A 80 14.31 9.61 4.72
CA TYR A 80 13.39 9.32 5.83
C TYR A 80 13.26 7.82 6.14
N TYR A 81 14.14 6.98 5.56
CA TYR A 81 14.09 5.51 5.68
C TYR A 81 13.90 5.00 7.12
N ALA A 82 14.55 5.64 8.10
CA ALA A 82 14.43 5.26 9.51
C ALA A 82 13.02 5.38 10.10
N SER A 83 12.15 6.16 9.45
CA SER A 83 10.77 6.44 9.87
C SER A 83 9.74 5.81 8.95
N TYR A 84 10.14 4.95 8.01
CA TYR A 84 9.23 4.33 7.06
C TYR A 84 8.21 3.42 7.74
N SER A 85 6.99 3.49 7.24
CA SER A 85 5.92 2.56 7.59
C SER A 85 6.11 1.21 6.89
N GLU A 86 5.42 0.15 7.34
CA GLU A 86 5.43 -1.16 6.69
C GLU A 86 5.11 -1.07 5.19
N GLN A 87 4.11 -0.26 4.82
CA GLN A 87 3.73 -0.02 3.43
C GLN A 87 4.85 0.65 2.62
N GLN A 88 5.55 1.62 3.19
CA GLN A 88 6.67 2.28 2.51
C GLN A 88 7.87 1.34 2.36
N LEU A 89 8.13 0.51 3.36
CA LEU A 89 9.15 -0.54 3.29
C LEU A 89 8.80 -1.57 2.20
N PHE A 90 7.53 -1.98 2.12
CA PHE A 90 7.04 -2.89 1.07
C PHE A 90 7.24 -2.31 -0.33
N MET A 91 6.85 -1.06 -0.55
CA MET A 91 7.05 -0.39 -1.84
C MET A 91 8.52 -0.27 -2.22
N LEU A 92 9.38 0.06 -1.25
CA LEU A 92 10.83 0.13 -1.49
C LEU A 92 11.41 -1.26 -1.80
N PHE A 93 11.03 -2.28 -1.03
CA PHE A 93 11.48 -3.66 -1.22
C PHE A 93 11.11 -4.18 -2.61
N ASN A 94 9.86 -4.02 -3.03
CA ASN A 94 9.41 -4.39 -4.39
C ASN A 94 10.20 -3.70 -5.50
N LYS A 95 10.73 -2.50 -5.22
CA LYS A 95 11.42 -1.69 -6.22
C LYS A 95 12.90 -2.05 -6.36
N ILE A 96 13.58 -2.44 -5.29
CA ILE A 96 15.06 -2.57 -5.27
C ILE A 96 15.57 -3.97 -4.89
N CYS A 97 14.70 -4.88 -4.49
CA CYS A 97 15.08 -6.23 -4.05
C CYS A 97 14.69 -7.30 -5.08
N ASP A 98 15.45 -8.40 -5.07
CA ASP A 98 15.24 -9.56 -5.93
C ASP A 98 14.81 -10.83 -5.16
N GLU A 99 14.76 -11.98 -5.83
CA GLU A 99 14.38 -13.25 -5.22
C GLU A 99 15.37 -13.72 -4.13
N THR A 100 16.65 -13.38 -4.24
CA THR A 100 17.66 -13.74 -3.23
C THR A 100 17.48 -12.92 -1.95
N ASP A 101 17.09 -11.65 -2.09
CA ASP A 101 16.68 -10.80 -0.99
C ASP A 101 15.40 -11.32 -0.34
N PHE A 102 14.42 -11.75 -1.13
CA PHE A 102 13.19 -12.31 -0.60
C PHE A 102 13.43 -13.58 0.23
N GLN A 103 14.34 -14.46 -0.22
CA GLN A 103 14.78 -15.61 0.58
C GLN A 103 15.44 -15.17 1.90
N THR A 104 16.26 -14.12 1.86
CA THR A 104 16.93 -13.57 3.04
C THR A 104 15.92 -12.94 4.00
N TYR A 105 14.93 -12.22 3.50
CA TYR A 105 13.81 -11.66 4.28
C TYR A 105 13.08 -12.77 5.04
N ARG A 106 12.72 -13.88 4.39
CA ARG A 106 12.03 -15.00 5.05
C ARG A 106 12.87 -15.62 6.17
N LYS A 107 14.17 -15.80 5.96
CA LYS A 107 15.07 -16.27 7.02
C LYS A 107 15.11 -15.28 8.19
N ASN A 108 15.24 -14.00 7.89
CA ASN A 108 15.32 -12.94 8.89
C ASN A 108 14.01 -12.77 9.69
N LEU A 109 12.86 -12.95 9.05
CA LEU A 109 11.55 -12.99 9.69
C LEU A 109 11.47 -14.12 10.72
N PHE A 110 11.84 -15.35 10.33
CA PHE A 110 11.81 -16.48 11.25
C PHE A 110 12.86 -16.40 12.35
N SER A 111 14.03 -15.82 12.08
CA SER A 111 15.00 -15.48 13.14
C SER A 111 14.35 -14.58 14.18
N LEU A 112 13.70 -13.48 13.78
CA LEU A 112 13.03 -12.57 14.72
C LEU A 112 11.90 -13.25 15.50
N ILE A 113 11.09 -14.10 14.84
CA ILE A 113 10.03 -14.87 15.50
C ILE A 113 10.62 -15.81 16.56
N ILE A 114 11.69 -16.54 16.24
CA ILE A 114 12.35 -17.44 17.19
C ILE A 114 13.01 -16.64 18.31
N ASP A 115 13.69 -15.55 18.01
CA ASP A 115 14.36 -14.70 19.01
C ASP A 115 13.36 -14.14 20.05
N ASN A 116 12.10 -13.98 19.63
CA ASN A 116 10.99 -13.47 20.43
C ASN A 116 9.99 -14.55 20.86
N TYR A 117 10.36 -15.84 20.82
CA TYR A 117 9.43 -16.95 21.08
C TYR A 117 8.69 -16.84 22.43
N GLN A 118 9.32 -16.28 23.47
CA GLN A 118 8.72 -16.14 24.80
C GLN A 118 7.55 -15.16 24.79
N GLU A 119 7.75 -13.98 24.22
CA GLU A 119 6.74 -12.92 24.13
C GLU A 119 5.62 -13.30 23.15
N LEU A 120 5.97 -14.06 22.11
CA LEU A 120 5.01 -14.61 21.15
C LEU A 120 4.27 -15.85 21.68
N ASN A 121 4.53 -16.28 22.92
CA ASN A 121 3.98 -17.50 23.53
C ASN A 121 4.18 -18.78 22.70
N LEU A 122 5.27 -18.84 21.93
CA LEU A 122 5.60 -19.97 21.08
C LEU A 122 6.23 -21.10 21.88
N ASN A 123 5.62 -22.28 21.82
CA ASN A 123 6.11 -23.48 22.50
C ASN A 123 6.91 -24.42 21.59
N ASP A 124 7.61 -25.37 22.20
CA ASP A 124 8.43 -26.36 21.49
C ASP A 124 7.59 -27.18 20.48
N GLY A 125 6.32 -27.44 20.79
CA GLY A 125 5.40 -28.22 19.96
C GLY A 125 5.01 -27.51 18.67
N GLU A 126 4.82 -26.19 18.75
CA GLU A 126 4.49 -25.33 17.61
C GLU A 126 5.65 -25.22 16.62
N LEU A 127 6.87 -24.98 17.11
CA LEU A 127 8.05 -24.98 16.24
C LEU A 127 8.28 -26.35 15.60
N MET A 128 8.02 -27.44 16.33
CA MET A 128 8.11 -28.79 15.78
C MET A 128 7.01 -29.07 14.75
N TYR A 129 5.79 -28.60 14.98
CA TYR A 129 4.69 -28.67 14.02
C TYR A 129 5.08 -27.96 12.72
N LEU A 130 5.49 -26.69 12.80
CA LEU A 130 5.92 -25.91 11.64
C LEU A 130 7.08 -26.56 10.88
N LYS A 131 8.08 -27.05 11.62
CA LYS A 131 9.24 -27.75 11.04
C LYS A 131 8.83 -28.99 10.25
N ASN A 132 7.76 -29.67 10.68
CA ASN A 132 7.27 -30.91 10.08
C ASN A 132 6.21 -30.70 9.00
N LEU A 133 5.77 -29.46 8.76
CA LEU A 133 4.86 -29.17 7.65
C LEU A 133 5.49 -29.53 6.30
N ASN A 134 4.65 -30.07 5.42
CA ASN A 134 5.02 -30.32 4.03
C ASN A 134 5.21 -28.98 3.33
N LYS A 135 6.29 -28.85 2.55
CA LYS A 135 6.56 -27.61 1.81
C LYS A 135 5.51 -27.43 0.72
N GLN A 136 5.02 -26.20 0.58
CA GLN A 136 4.19 -25.76 -0.53
C GLN A 136 4.99 -24.82 -1.43
N SER A 137 4.47 -24.51 -2.62
CA SER A 137 5.03 -23.48 -3.47
C SER A 137 5.00 -22.14 -2.75
N ILE A 138 6.15 -21.45 -2.76
CA ILE A 138 6.24 -20.09 -2.24
C ILE A 138 5.81 -19.16 -3.38
N GLY A 139 4.79 -18.34 -3.13
CA GLY A 139 4.33 -17.31 -4.07
C GLY A 139 5.30 -16.14 -4.17
N SER A 140 4.88 -15.08 -4.85
CA SER A 140 5.68 -13.86 -4.97
C SER A 140 5.88 -13.17 -3.60
N PHE A 141 6.86 -12.27 -3.50
CA PHE A 141 7.02 -11.46 -2.29
C PHE A 141 5.75 -10.68 -1.94
N PRO A 142 5.04 -10.00 -2.86
CA PRO A 142 3.74 -9.38 -2.58
C PRO A 142 2.71 -10.31 -1.96
N ASP A 143 2.55 -11.52 -2.50
CA ASP A 143 1.59 -12.49 -1.96
C ASP A 143 1.97 -12.91 -0.54
N TYR A 144 3.26 -13.24 -0.35
CA TYR A 144 3.78 -13.63 0.96
C TYR A 144 3.62 -12.49 1.98
N PHE A 145 3.98 -11.26 1.59
CA PHE A 145 3.86 -10.07 2.42
C PHE A 145 2.42 -9.84 2.86
N ASN A 146 1.43 -10.00 1.97
CA ASN A 146 0.02 -9.84 2.30
C ASN A 146 -0.44 -10.85 3.35
N TYR A 147 0.01 -12.11 3.25
CA TYR A 147 -0.25 -13.12 4.28
C TYR A 147 0.34 -12.72 5.64
N ILE A 148 1.61 -12.32 5.69
CA ILE A 148 2.24 -11.93 6.96
C ILE A 148 1.58 -10.67 7.54
N THR A 149 1.30 -9.68 6.70
CA THR A 149 0.63 -8.43 7.06
C THR A 149 -0.76 -8.67 7.64
N GLY A 150 -1.52 -9.60 7.05
CA GLY A 150 -2.86 -9.98 7.49
C GLY A 150 -2.90 -10.77 8.80
N ALA A 151 -1.80 -11.43 9.17
CA ALA A 151 -1.63 -12.10 10.46
C ALA A 151 -1.01 -11.22 11.54
N SER A 152 -0.51 -10.03 11.18
CA SER A 152 0.20 -9.14 12.09
C SER A 152 -0.72 -8.13 12.76
N LEU A 153 -0.42 -7.79 14.02
CA LEU A 153 -1.15 -6.82 14.84
C LEU A 153 -0.29 -5.60 15.14
N GLU A 154 -0.92 -4.44 15.38
CA GLU A 154 -0.20 -3.25 15.81
C GLU A 154 0.29 -3.39 17.26
N GLN A 155 1.37 -2.69 17.61
CA GLN A 155 1.72 -2.49 19.02
C GLN A 155 0.99 -1.25 19.56
N ASP A 156 0.95 -1.10 20.88
CA ASP A 156 0.34 0.07 21.50
C ASP A 156 1.02 1.37 21.02
N ASN A 157 0.20 2.36 20.61
CA ASN A 157 0.62 3.65 20.05
C ASN A 157 1.41 3.56 18.73
N THR A 158 1.40 2.42 18.04
CA THR A 158 1.94 2.29 16.68
C THR A 158 0.83 2.16 15.65
N PHE A 159 1.15 2.49 14.41
CA PHE A 159 0.34 2.20 13.25
C PHE A 159 1.24 1.88 12.06
N ASP A 160 0.86 0.86 11.28
CA ASP A 160 1.65 0.36 10.17
C ASP A 160 3.11 0.04 10.58
N GLY A 161 3.29 -0.47 11.82
CA GLY A 161 4.59 -0.85 12.37
C GLY A 161 5.52 0.32 12.75
N GLN A 162 4.98 1.53 12.89
CA GLN A 162 5.72 2.74 13.29
C GLN A 162 4.97 3.54 14.36
N ASP A 163 5.67 4.24 15.24
CA ASP A 163 5.05 5.19 16.18
C ASP A 163 4.16 6.20 15.43
N VAL A 164 2.94 6.43 15.92
CA VAL A 164 1.94 7.28 15.26
C VAL A 164 2.45 8.71 15.03
N THR A 165 3.21 9.26 15.99
CA THR A 165 3.75 10.62 15.88
C THR A 165 4.85 10.68 14.82
N VAL A 166 5.75 9.70 14.83
CA VAL A 166 6.80 9.57 13.82
C VAL A 166 6.20 9.35 12.43
N LEU A 167 5.18 8.50 12.32
CA LEU A 167 4.51 8.23 11.06
C LEU A 167 3.82 9.46 10.48
N LYS A 168 3.09 10.24 11.30
CA LYS A 168 2.46 11.50 10.85
C LYS A 168 3.48 12.46 10.25
N ASN A 169 4.61 12.64 10.92
CA ASN A 169 5.69 13.48 10.44
C ASN A 169 6.30 12.92 9.15
N ASN A 170 6.59 11.62 9.12
CA ASN A 170 7.15 10.97 7.96
C ASN A 170 6.21 11.08 6.73
N LEU A 171 4.91 10.82 6.88
CA LEU A 171 3.95 11.02 5.81
C LEU A 171 3.96 12.46 5.30
N GLN A 172 4.06 13.46 6.19
CA GLN A 172 4.10 14.88 5.78
C GLN A 172 5.30 15.22 4.88
N TYR A 173 6.44 14.57 5.06
CA TYR A 173 7.68 14.92 4.35
C TYR A 173 8.11 13.93 3.27
N SER A 174 7.89 12.62 3.45
CA SER A 174 8.39 11.58 2.54
C SER A 174 7.31 10.95 1.66
N ALA A 175 6.03 11.03 2.03
CA ALA A 175 4.96 10.40 1.26
C ALA A 175 4.44 11.31 0.14
N SER A 176 4.01 10.74 -0.98
CA SER A 176 3.14 11.43 -1.94
C SER A 176 1.68 11.36 -1.47
N ASN A 177 0.76 12.09 -2.12
CA ASN A 177 -0.67 11.90 -1.86
C ASN A 177 -1.11 10.47 -2.24
N GLN A 178 -0.55 9.90 -3.31
CA GLN A 178 -0.84 8.52 -3.71
C GLN A 178 -0.39 7.53 -2.64
N ASP A 179 0.80 7.73 -2.06
CA ASP A 179 1.31 6.87 -0.99
C ASP A 179 0.37 6.89 0.24
N ILE A 180 -0.28 8.03 0.53
CA ILE A 180 -1.29 8.15 1.60
C ILE A 180 -2.59 7.42 1.22
N PHE A 181 -3.03 7.52 -0.04
CA PHE A 181 -4.18 6.76 -0.53
C PHE A 181 -3.94 5.26 -0.49
N ASP A 182 -2.75 4.80 -0.91
CA ASP A 182 -2.38 3.39 -0.90
C ASP A 182 -2.31 2.85 0.54
N LEU A 183 -1.73 3.62 1.46
CA LEU A 183 -1.73 3.29 2.88
C LEU A 183 -3.15 3.21 3.43
N ALA A 184 -4.03 4.16 3.11
CA ALA A 184 -5.42 4.11 3.56
C ALA A 184 -6.19 2.92 2.95
N GLY A 185 -5.96 2.64 1.66
CA GLY A 185 -6.52 1.50 0.95
C GLY A 185 -6.14 0.16 1.56
N LYS A 186 -4.89 0.00 2.01
CA LYS A 186 -4.43 -1.19 2.76
C LYS A 186 -5.32 -1.51 3.97
N TYR A 187 -5.85 -0.49 4.64
CA TYR A 187 -6.72 -0.63 5.81
C TYR A 187 -8.21 -0.48 5.48
N GLY A 188 -8.58 -0.45 4.19
CA GLY A 188 -9.97 -0.30 3.75
C GLY A 188 -10.58 1.06 4.11
N VAL A 189 -9.76 2.10 4.29
CA VAL A 189 -10.23 3.46 4.62
C VAL A 189 -10.35 4.26 3.31
N PRO A 190 -11.58 4.56 2.84
CA PRO A 190 -11.75 5.37 1.64
C PRO A 190 -11.44 6.84 1.96
N LEU A 191 -10.31 7.34 1.46
CA LEU A 191 -10.00 8.76 1.52
C LEU A 191 -10.54 9.44 0.26
N PRO A 192 -11.47 10.41 0.37
CA PRO A 192 -11.85 11.24 -0.77
C PRO A 192 -10.79 12.34 -0.99
N GLN A 193 -10.66 12.87 -2.21
CA GLN A 193 -9.86 14.08 -2.45
C GLN A 193 -10.56 15.35 -1.91
N ARG A 194 -11.89 15.30 -1.86
CA ARG A 194 -12.75 16.38 -1.40
C ARG A 194 -13.87 15.81 -0.53
N LEU A 195 -14.06 16.39 0.65
CA LEU A 195 -15.15 16.05 1.54
C LEU A 195 -16.48 16.58 1.00
N LYS A 196 -17.51 15.75 1.05
CA LYS A 196 -18.89 16.19 0.91
C LYS A 196 -19.27 17.05 2.11
N ARG A 197 -20.32 17.86 1.97
CA ARG A 197 -20.75 18.79 3.02
C ARG A 197 -21.07 18.04 4.31
N GLU A 198 -21.73 16.90 4.19
CA GLU A 198 -22.16 16.05 5.31
C GLU A 198 -20.95 15.49 6.07
N GLU A 199 -19.99 14.90 5.34
CA GLU A 199 -18.74 14.35 5.91
C GLU A 199 -17.91 15.44 6.58
N TYR A 200 -17.84 16.64 5.97
CA TYR A 200 -17.10 17.76 6.53
C TYR A 200 -17.75 18.30 7.81
N LEU A 201 -19.08 18.38 7.85
CA LEU A 201 -19.83 18.75 9.06
C LEU A 201 -19.66 17.72 10.17
N GLU A 202 -19.71 16.43 9.84
CA GLU A 202 -19.50 15.34 10.79
C GLU A 202 -18.12 15.47 11.45
N PHE A 203 -17.07 15.64 10.66
CA PHE A 203 -15.71 15.88 11.16
C PHE A 203 -15.67 17.10 12.10
N ILE A 204 -16.27 18.23 11.69
CA ILE A 204 -16.30 19.46 12.49
C ILE A 204 -17.02 19.23 13.82
N PHE A 205 -18.18 18.58 13.81
CA PHE A 205 -18.94 18.32 15.03
C PHE A 205 -18.17 17.42 15.98
N ASP A 206 -17.57 16.34 15.48
CA ASP A 206 -16.76 15.45 16.31
C ASP A 206 -15.53 16.17 16.89
N TYR A 207 -14.88 17.01 16.10
CA TYR A 207 -13.78 17.83 16.57
C TYR A 207 -14.21 18.84 17.66
N LEU A 208 -15.36 19.50 17.49
CA LEU A 208 -15.93 20.42 18.48
C LEU A 208 -16.35 19.68 19.77
N LYS A 209 -16.89 18.46 19.66
CA LYS A 209 -17.22 17.61 20.82
C LYS A 209 -15.95 17.26 21.60
N ARG A 210 -14.88 16.83 20.91
CA ARG A 210 -13.58 16.53 21.54
C ARG A 210 -12.97 17.76 22.24
N LYS A 211 -13.18 18.96 21.68
CA LYS A 211 -12.77 20.23 22.31
C LYS A 211 -13.70 20.72 23.43
N GLY A 212 -14.87 20.09 23.63
CA GLY A 212 -15.87 20.54 24.61
C GLY A 212 -16.57 21.85 24.25
N THR A 213 -16.48 22.30 22.99
CA THR A 213 -17.07 23.57 22.50
C THR A 213 -18.33 23.35 21.67
N TYR A 214 -18.80 22.11 21.57
CA TYR A 214 -20.01 21.76 20.84
C TYR A 214 -21.27 22.15 21.63
N SER A 215 -22.25 22.71 20.92
CA SER A 215 -23.60 22.98 21.43
C SER A 215 -24.65 22.76 20.33
N GLU A 216 -25.90 22.49 20.71
CA GLU A 216 -27.01 22.35 19.76
C GLU A 216 -27.22 23.64 18.94
N SER A 217 -26.98 24.81 19.53
CA SER A 217 -27.06 26.09 18.82
C SER A 217 -26.02 26.17 17.70
N VAL A 218 -24.77 25.74 17.97
CA VAL A 218 -23.69 25.70 16.98
C VAL A 218 -23.97 24.67 15.90
N GLN A 219 -24.55 23.53 16.27
CA GLN A 219 -24.95 22.51 15.29
C GLN A 219 -26.02 23.04 14.33
N ASN A 220 -27.07 23.67 14.85
CA ASN A 220 -28.14 24.23 14.02
C ASN A 220 -27.60 25.34 13.10
N GLU A 221 -26.75 26.23 13.64
CA GLU A 221 -26.09 27.27 12.85
C GLU A 221 -25.27 26.68 11.69
N LEU A 222 -24.42 25.68 11.97
CA LEU A 222 -23.58 25.04 10.96
C LEU A 222 -24.39 24.23 9.94
N ASN A 223 -25.51 23.65 10.34
CA ASN A 223 -26.42 22.92 9.45
C ASN A 223 -27.17 23.84 8.47
N GLU A 224 -27.32 25.14 8.76
CA GLU A 224 -27.91 26.12 7.85
C GLU A 224 -26.86 26.73 6.91
N MET A 225 -25.58 26.68 7.28
CA MET A 225 -24.48 27.24 6.49
C MET A 225 -24.16 26.43 5.23
N ASN A 226 -23.71 27.15 4.20
CA ASN A 226 -23.09 26.54 3.02
C ASN A 226 -21.62 26.14 3.30
N ILE A 227 -21.03 25.34 2.41
CA ILE A 227 -19.67 24.79 2.60
C ILE A 227 -18.59 25.86 2.78
N THR A 228 -18.74 27.02 2.13
CA THR A 228 -17.80 28.16 2.21
C THR A 228 -17.90 28.85 3.58
N GLN A 229 -19.12 29.02 4.09
CA GLN A 229 -19.37 29.56 5.43
C GLN A 229 -18.84 28.61 6.50
N ILE A 230 -19.09 27.30 6.36
CA ILE A 230 -18.54 26.26 7.26
C ILE A 230 -17.01 26.31 7.26
N SER A 231 -16.38 26.48 6.10
CA SER A 231 -14.91 26.59 5.99
C SER A 231 -14.35 27.85 6.66
N THR A 232 -15.07 28.95 6.57
CA THR A 232 -14.72 30.21 7.23
C THR A 232 -14.83 30.06 8.75
N TYR A 233 -15.90 29.41 9.22
CA TYR A 233 -16.07 29.05 10.63
C TYR A 233 -14.92 28.17 11.12
N ALA A 234 -14.64 27.06 10.43
CA ALA A 234 -13.59 26.11 10.80
C ALA A 234 -12.22 26.79 10.96
N ARG A 235 -11.86 27.68 10.02
CA ARG A 235 -10.62 28.47 10.09
C ARG A 235 -10.61 29.40 11.30
N ARG A 236 -11.72 30.11 11.58
CA ARG A 236 -11.84 31.04 12.71
C ARG A 236 -11.72 30.32 14.06
N THR A 237 -12.21 29.09 14.15
CA THR A 237 -12.18 28.27 15.38
C THR A 237 -10.95 27.36 15.50
N GLY A 238 -10.01 27.45 14.54
CA GLY A 238 -8.80 26.64 14.54
C GLY A 238 -9.07 25.14 14.41
N ILE A 239 -10.01 24.77 13.53
CA ILE A 239 -10.24 23.38 13.11
C ILE A 239 -9.32 23.11 11.90
N PRO A 240 -8.41 22.12 11.97
CA PRO A 240 -7.39 21.88 10.95
C PRO A 240 -7.94 21.05 9.79
N MET A 241 -9.03 21.49 9.18
CA MET A 241 -9.66 20.80 8.06
C MET A 241 -10.22 21.79 7.04
N GLN A 242 -10.16 21.42 5.76
CA GLN A 242 -10.78 22.13 4.64
C GLN A 242 -11.52 21.10 3.77
N PRO A 243 -12.56 21.51 3.03
CA PRO A 243 -13.33 20.58 2.20
C PRO A 243 -12.50 20.04 1.02
N ASN A 244 -11.63 20.86 0.42
CA ASN A 244 -10.63 20.39 -0.53
C ASN A 244 -9.34 20.12 0.25
N MET A 245 -8.95 18.85 0.38
CA MET A 245 -7.89 18.46 1.29
C MET A 245 -6.51 18.56 0.62
N SER A 246 -5.63 19.35 1.23
CA SER A 246 -4.19 19.26 1.03
C SER A 246 -3.63 18.01 1.72
N LYS A 247 -2.34 17.74 1.50
CA LYS A 247 -1.64 16.60 2.11
C LYS A 247 -1.77 16.55 3.63
N THR A 248 -1.62 17.68 4.31
CA THR A 248 -1.75 17.77 5.77
C THR A 248 -3.16 17.41 6.24
N GLU A 249 -4.18 17.85 5.49
CA GLU A 249 -5.58 17.54 5.78
C GLU A 249 -5.92 16.08 5.47
N LEU A 250 -5.37 15.50 4.40
CA LEU A 250 -5.48 14.07 4.10
C LEU A 250 -4.92 13.20 5.24
N ILE A 251 -3.72 13.53 5.74
CA ILE A 251 -3.12 12.83 6.88
C ILE A 251 -4.01 12.99 8.12
N THR A 252 -4.46 14.22 8.40
CA THR A 252 -5.34 14.49 9.55
C THR A 252 -6.63 13.69 9.48
N TYR A 253 -7.26 13.64 8.31
CA TYR A 253 -8.49 12.93 8.08
C TYR A 253 -8.31 11.40 8.16
N PHE A 254 -7.21 10.89 7.62
CA PHE A 254 -6.84 9.48 7.73
C PHE A 254 -6.72 9.05 9.19
N PHE A 255 -5.93 9.77 10.00
CA PHE A 255 -5.80 9.43 11.41
C PHE A 255 -7.07 9.67 12.22
N TYR A 256 -7.92 10.62 11.82
CA TYR A 256 -9.25 10.77 12.41
C TYR A 256 -10.11 9.51 12.21
N PHE A 257 -10.09 8.92 11.01
CA PHE A 257 -10.77 7.65 10.76
C PHE A 257 -10.15 6.49 11.54
N LEU A 258 -8.82 6.40 11.59
CA LEU A 258 -8.14 5.37 12.36
C LEU A 258 -8.47 5.44 13.86
N ASP A 259 -8.56 6.64 14.43
CA ASP A 259 -8.99 6.84 15.83
C ASP A 259 -10.41 6.31 16.10
N GLN A 260 -11.26 6.25 15.06
CA GLN A 260 -12.62 5.71 15.16
C GLN A 260 -12.66 4.19 14.92
N CYS A 261 -11.59 3.62 14.36
CA CYS A 261 -11.46 2.19 14.13
C CYS A 261 -10.83 1.51 15.36
N GLU A 262 -11.46 0.43 15.84
CA GLU A 262 -10.83 -0.44 16.83
C GLU A 262 -9.78 -1.32 16.12
N ILE A 263 -8.55 -0.81 16.03
CA ILE A 263 -7.43 -1.57 15.45
C ILE A 263 -6.93 -2.56 16.51
N PRO A 264 -6.89 -3.87 16.21
CA PRO A 264 -6.40 -4.86 17.16
C PRO A 264 -4.92 -4.64 17.46
N THR A 265 -4.58 -4.55 18.74
CA THR A 265 -3.20 -4.41 19.21
C THR A 265 -2.70 -5.67 19.91
N THR A 266 -1.38 -5.83 19.96
CA THR A 266 -0.66 -6.81 20.77
C THR A 266 -0.05 -6.14 21.98
N SER A 267 -0.05 -6.83 23.13
CA SER A 267 0.52 -6.32 24.39
C SER A 267 2.05 -6.40 24.46
N MET A 268 2.72 -6.84 23.38
CA MET A 268 4.17 -6.97 23.33
C MET A 268 4.82 -5.58 23.28
N SER A 269 5.46 -5.16 24.36
CA SER A 269 6.07 -3.83 24.48
C SER A 269 7.46 -3.74 23.86
N GLU A 270 8.28 -4.79 23.95
CA GLU A 270 9.67 -4.80 23.46
C GLU A 270 9.93 -6.01 22.57
N ILE A 271 10.51 -5.76 21.38
CA ILE A 271 10.97 -6.78 20.46
C ILE A 271 12.48 -6.90 20.62
N LYS A 272 12.96 -8.09 20.99
CA LYS A 272 14.38 -8.42 20.99
C LYS A 272 14.89 -8.37 19.55
N SER A 273 15.79 -7.43 19.29
CA SER A 273 16.42 -7.22 17.99
C SER A 273 17.94 -7.15 18.12
N SER A 274 18.62 -7.09 16.98
CA SER A 274 20.05 -6.83 16.86
C SER A 274 20.28 -5.69 15.86
N PRO A 275 21.45 -5.02 15.87
CA PRO A 275 21.66 -3.81 15.08
C PRO A 275 21.37 -3.95 13.58
N LYS A 276 21.48 -5.15 13.01
CA LYS A 276 21.16 -5.40 11.59
C LYS A 276 19.68 -5.19 11.25
N TYR A 277 18.78 -5.26 12.23
CA TYR A 277 17.34 -5.07 12.08
C TYR A 277 16.89 -3.61 12.31
N GLU A 278 17.80 -2.75 12.74
CA GLU A 278 17.53 -1.33 12.91
C GLU A 278 17.85 -0.58 11.60
N PRO A 279 17.11 0.49 11.26
CA PRO A 279 17.37 1.25 10.06
C PRO A 279 18.79 1.81 10.02
N LEU A 280 19.42 1.69 8.88
CA LEU A 280 20.74 2.24 8.62
C LEU A 280 20.70 3.78 8.58
N GLU A 281 21.64 4.42 9.26
CA GLU A 281 21.82 5.87 9.22
C GLU A 281 22.77 6.26 8.08
N PHE A 282 22.30 7.10 7.17
CA PHE A 282 23.07 7.56 6.02
C PHE A 282 22.67 8.95 5.54
N ARG A 283 23.52 9.52 4.67
CA ARG A 283 23.25 10.73 3.91
C ARG A 283 23.14 10.39 2.44
N VAL A 284 22.25 11.11 1.77
CA VAL A 284 22.03 11.00 0.33
C VAL A 284 22.57 12.26 -0.33
N ASP A 285 23.54 12.11 -1.23
CA ASP A 285 24.03 13.21 -2.06
C ASP A 285 23.13 13.39 -3.30
N LEU A 286 22.24 14.36 -3.20
CA LEU A 286 21.29 14.68 -4.27
C LEU A 286 21.92 15.45 -5.44
N GLN A 287 23.16 15.93 -5.30
CA GLN A 287 23.88 16.63 -6.37
C GLN A 287 24.55 15.65 -7.33
N ALA A 288 24.91 14.46 -6.84
CA ALA A 288 25.45 13.38 -7.65
C ALA A 288 24.41 12.71 -8.58
N ILE A 289 23.12 13.03 -8.43
CA ILE A 289 22.04 12.51 -9.26
C ILE A 289 21.83 13.46 -10.45
N ASP A 290 22.32 13.07 -11.62
CA ASP A 290 22.11 13.82 -12.86
C ASP A 290 20.66 13.66 -13.34
N SER A 291 20.06 14.76 -13.79
CA SER A 291 18.64 14.79 -14.17
C SER A 291 18.35 14.10 -15.52
N PHE A 292 19.40 13.72 -16.27
CA PHE A 292 19.29 13.32 -17.69
C PHE A 292 19.93 11.97 -18.05
N GLY A 293 20.26 11.11 -17.08
CA GLY A 293 20.46 9.66 -17.28
C GLY A 293 21.61 9.21 -18.20
N THR A 294 22.52 10.11 -18.60
CA THR A 294 23.62 9.80 -19.54
C THR A 294 25.01 9.74 -18.89
N SER A 295 25.10 9.89 -17.56
CA SER A 295 26.37 9.85 -16.83
C SER A 295 26.64 8.49 -16.20
N GLU A 296 27.93 8.20 -16.02
CA GLU A 296 28.40 7.02 -15.27
C GLU A 296 27.76 6.97 -13.88
N PRO A 297 27.40 5.77 -13.38
CA PRO A 297 26.74 5.61 -12.09
C PRO A 297 27.65 6.11 -10.96
N LYS A 298 27.19 7.14 -10.25
CA LYS A 298 27.90 7.73 -9.11
C LYS A 298 27.38 7.16 -7.80
N ARG A 299 28.25 7.07 -6.81
CA ARG A 299 27.86 6.76 -5.43
C ARG A 299 27.02 7.92 -4.88
N VAL A 300 25.84 7.61 -4.36
CA VAL A 300 24.90 8.61 -3.81
C VAL A 300 24.62 8.42 -2.32
N ILE A 301 24.94 7.25 -1.74
CA ILE A 301 24.72 6.96 -0.33
C ILE A 301 26.05 6.89 0.45
N TYR A 302 26.09 7.60 1.59
CA TYR A 302 27.26 7.72 2.47
C TYR A 302 26.89 7.42 3.92
N TYR A 303 27.60 6.50 4.57
CA TYR A 303 27.32 6.03 5.93
C TYR A 303 28.27 6.65 6.95
N ALA A 304 27.81 6.78 8.19
CA ALA A 304 28.66 7.17 9.31
C ALA A 304 29.66 6.03 9.61
N GLY A 305 30.89 6.15 9.10
CA GLY A 305 31.92 5.12 9.22
C GLY A 305 32.60 4.75 7.90
N ASP A 306 32.09 5.24 6.76
CA ASP A 306 32.86 5.25 5.51
C ASP A 306 34.04 6.21 5.68
N HIS A 307 35.20 5.69 6.06
CA HIS A 307 36.45 6.32 5.68
C HIS A 307 36.53 6.32 4.15
N GLU A 308 37.09 7.37 3.58
CA GLU A 308 37.18 7.65 2.13
C GLU A 308 38.00 6.60 1.34
N ASP A 309 37.68 5.31 1.40
CA ASP A 309 38.19 4.33 0.44
C ASP A 309 37.25 4.28 -0.76
N SER A 310 37.32 5.37 -1.53
CA SER A 310 36.69 5.58 -2.84
C SER A 310 37.07 4.51 -3.87
N SER A 311 38.17 3.76 -3.64
CA SER A 311 38.73 2.82 -4.63
C SER A 311 38.05 1.46 -4.66
N GLU A 312 37.77 0.83 -3.51
CA GLU A 312 37.27 -0.55 -3.50
C GLU A 312 35.80 -0.64 -3.91
N MET A 313 34.98 0.33 -3.51
CA MET A 313 33.55 0.34 -3.87
C MET A 313 33.33 0.69 -5.35
N ALA A 314 34.20 1.50 -5.95
CA ALA A 314 34.16 1.80 -7.37
C ALA A 314 34.51 0.58 -8.24
N GLU A 315 35.42 -0.29 -7.77
CA GLU A 315 35.72 -1.56 -8.43
C GLU A 315 34.55 -2.55 -8.32
N VAL A 316 33.93 -2.68 -7.14
CA VAL A 316 32.73 -3.52 -6.95
C VAL A 316 31.56 -3.05 -7.83
N ILE A 317 31.36 -1.74 -7.99
CA ILE A 317 30.34 -1.19 -8.89
C ILE A 317 30.65 -1.54 -10.35
N LYS A 318 31.92 -1.41 -10.79
CA LYS A 318 32.33 -1.81 -12.15
C LYS A 318 32.15 -3.30 -12.41
N GLU A 319 32.40 -4.14 -11.42
CA GLU A 319 32.27 -5.60 -11.55
C GLU A 319 30.81 -6.04 -11.58
N ALA A 320 29.94 -5.42 -10.76
CA ALA A 320 28.49 -5.67 -10.80
C ALA A 320 27.84 -5.25 -12.13
N LEU A 321 28.27 -4.11 -12.71
CA LEU A 321 27.76 -3.64 -14.00
C LEU A 321 28.19 -4.54 -15.16
N LYS A 322 29.42 -5.07 -15.13
CA LYS A 322 29.87 -6.08 -16.11
C LYS A 322 29.01 -7.34 -16.05
N ALA A 323 28.66 -7.79 -14.85
CA ALA A 323 27.82 -8.97 -14.68
C ALA A 323 26.39 -8.75 -15.21
N GLU A 324 25.83 -7.54 -15.10
CA GLU A 324 24.53 -7.21 -15.70
C GLU A 324 24.58 -7.07 -17.24
N GLU A 325 25.66 -6.51 -17.81
CA GLU A 325 25.84 -6.42 -19.27
C GLU A 325 26.05 -7.80 -19.91
N GLU A 326 26.86 -8.68 -19.31
CA GLU A 326 27.08 -10.05 -19.82
C GLU A 326 25.79 -10.88 -19.86
N VAL A 327 24.89 -10.70 -18.88
CA VAL A 327 23.57 -11.36 -18.86
C VAL A 327 22.63 -10.82 -19.94
N GLN A 328 22.74 -9.54 -20.31
CA GLN A 328 21.94 -8.96 -21.39
C GLN A 328 22.46 -9.35 -22.79
N GLU A 329 23.77 -9.50 -22.97
CA GLU A 329 24.35 -9.98 -24.23
C GLU A 329 24.03 -11.46 -24.51
N GLU A 330 24.02 -12.33 -23.49
CA GLU A 330 23.63 -13.74 -23.64
C GLU A 330 22.16 -13.91 -24.10
N ILE A 331 21.26 -13.03 -23.66
CA ILE A 331 19.83 -13.05 -24.06
C ILE A 331 19.65 -12.59 -25.51
N ILE A 332 20.51 -11.70 -26.02
CA ILE A 332 20.45 -11.22 -27.40
C ILE A 332 21.03 -12.24 -28.39
N GLU A 333 22.03 -13.03 -27.98
CA GLU A 333 22.65 -14.04 -28.85
C GLU A 333 21.76 -15.27 -29.12
N GLU A 334 20.85 -15.64 -28.21
CA GLU A 334 19.92 -16.76 -28.42
C GLU A 334 18.72 -16.44 -29.34
N THR A 335 18.52 -15.17 -29.73
CA THR A 335 17.47 -14.78 -30.69
C THR A 335 18.02 -14.16 -31.98
N LYS A 336 18.81 -14.94 -32.74
CA LYS A 336 19.00 -14.67 -34.18
C LYS A 336 18.01 -15.49 -35.00
N PRO A 337 17.05 -14.87 -35.71
CA PRO A 337 16.25 -15.60 -36.70
C PRO A 337 17.10 -15.89 -37.95
N VAL A 338 16.96 -17.12 -38.42
CA VAL A 338 17.50 -17.63 -39.69
C VAL A 338 16.93 -16.82 -40.86
N VAL A 339 17.83 -16.38 -41.74
CA VAL A 339 17.53 -15.68 -43.00
C VAL A 339 17.05 -16.68 -44.07
N GLU A 340 15.97 -16.36 -44.76
CA GLU A 340 15.67 -16.83 -46.13
C GLU A 340 15.18 -15.63 -46.98
N GLU A 341 15.24 -15.85 -48.29
CA GLU A 341 15.65 -14.95 -49.38
C GLU A 341 14.63 -13.92 -49.97
N GLU A 342 15.25 -12.94 -50.65
CA GLU A 342 14.87 -12.20 -51.87
C GLU A 342 13.58 -11.35 -51.93
N VAL A 343 13.72 -10.09 -52.36
CA VAL A 343 13.42 -9.64 -53.75
C VAL A 343 13.81 -8.14 -53.92
N GLU A 344 14.30 -7.84 -55.11
CA GLU A 344 14.74 -6.55 -55.68
C GLU A 344 13.82 -5.34 -55.45
N THR A 345 14.38 -4.12 -55.35
CA THR A 345 14.27 -3.08 -56.40
C THR A 345 14.92 -1.72 -56.04
N LYS A 346 15.74 -1.24 -56.99
CA LYS A 346 15.97 0.13 -57.53
C LYS A 346 16.14 1.37 -56.60
N VAL A 347 17.39 1.87 -56.63
CA VAL A 347 17.86 3.20 -57.09
C VAL A 347 16.97 4.43 -56.82
N VAL A 348 17.54 5.46 -56.16
CA VAL A 348 17.71 6.86 -56.66
C VAL A 348 18.64 7.65 -55.72
N GLU A 349 19.54 8.41 -56.36
CA GLU A 349 20.52 9.43 -55.88
C GLU A 349 19.84 10.55 -55.04
N GLU A 350 20.49 11.29 -54.14
CA GLU A 350 21.46 12.35 -54.45
C GLU A 350 22.25 12.83 -53.22
N THR A 351 23.54 13.01 -53.47
CA THR A 351 24.58 13.96 -53.02
C THR A 351 24.52 14.81 -51.73
N PRO A 352 25.69 15.02 -51.08
CA PRO A 352 25.91 15.89 -49.91
C PRO A 352 26.52 17.26 -50.26
N ILE A 353 26.23 18.31 -49.47
CA ILE A 353 27.05 19.53 -49.38
C ILE A 353 27.01 20.10 -47.94
N GLN A 354 28.16 20.14 -47.27
CA GLN A 354 28.56 21.21 -46.33
C GLN A 354 29.59 22.10 -47.09
N PRO A 355 30.21 23.19 -46.55
CA PRO A 355 30.14 23.81 -45.20
C PRO A 355 30.18 25.37 -45.22
N VAL A 356 30.47 25.99 -44.05
CA VAL A 356 31.31 27.21 -43.81
C VAL A 356 30.59 28.51 -43.35
N ILE A 357 30.70 28.89 -42.05
CA ILE A 357 31.44 30.05 -41.41
C ILE A 357 30.72 31.42 -41.61
N GLU A 358 30.56 32.41 -40.71
CA GLU A 358 31.26 32.97 -39.52
C GLU A 358 30.29 33.83 -38.68
N GLU A 359 30.66 34.12 -37.42
CA GLU A 359 30.03 35.03 -36.44
C GLU A 359 30.27 36.55 -36.75
N PRO A 360 30.26 37.50 -35.80
CA PRO A 360 29.27 37.96 -34.80
C PRO A 360 28.96 39.48 -34.96
N LYS A 361 28.07 40.08 -34.14
CA LYS A 361 28.33 41.42 -33.51
C LYS A 361 27.33 41.89 -32.44
N GLU A 362 27.96 42.56 -31.49
CA GLU A 362 27.63 43.26 -30.25
C GLU A 362 26.55 44.38 -30.23
N GLU A 363 26.12 44.63 -28.98
CA GLU A 363 25.87 45.91 -28.28
C GLU A 363 24.49 46.62 -28.28
N GLU A 364 23.91 46.57 -27.06
CA GLU A 364 23.30 47.62 -26.23
C GLU A 364 22.27 48.62 -26.79
N LYS A 365 21.12 48.70 -26.08
CA LYS A 365 20.51 49.97 -25.62
C LYS A 365 19.45 49.76 -24.53
N GLU A 366 19.57 50.53 -23.46
CA GLU A 366 18.53 50.83 -22.46
C GLU A 366 17.41 51.69 -23.07
N GLU A 367 16.15 51.44 -22.71
CA GLU A 367 15.20 52.42 -22.10
C GLU A 367 13.76 51.84 -22.00
N ASN A 368 13.32 51.70 -20.74
CA ASN A 368 12.00 52.01 -20.16
C ASN A 368 10.78 52.26 -21.08
N LEU A 369 9.69 51.47 -20.91
CA LEU A 369 8.30 51.92 -20.63
C LEU A 369 7.26 50.79 -20.87
N GLU A 370 6.30 50.74 -19.94
CA GLU A 370 4.86 50.40 -20.13
C GLU A 370 4.36 48.94 -20.27
N GLU A 371 3.41 48.65 -19.37
CA GLU A 371 2.17 47.85 -19.52
C GLU A 371 2.20 46.56 -20.36
N ILE A 372 2.05 45.41 -19.68
CA ILE A 372 1.48 44.20 -20.30
C ILE A 372 0.23 43.75 -19.53
N ALA A 373 -0.81 43.63 -20.34
CA ALA A 373 -2.21 43.33 -20.09
C ALA A 373 -2.48 41.89 -19.56
N PRO A 374 -3.72 41.60 -19.15
CA PRO A 374 -4.11 40.40 -18.41
C PRO A 374 -4.38 39.21 -19.34
N TRP A 375 -4.03 38.01 -18.90
CA TRP A 375 -4.32 36.78 -19.63
C TRP A 375 -5.79 36.38 -19.46
N LYS A 376 -6.52 36.33 -20.59
CA LYS A 376 -7.87 35.81 -20.74
C LYS A 376 -7.85 34.27 -20.80
N PHE A 377 -8.59 33.67 -19.87
CA PHE A 377 -9.57 32.58 -20.02
C PHE A 377 -9.42 31.56 -21.17
N ILE A 378 -9.33 30.28 -20.78
CA ILE A 378 -9.92 29.15 -21.52
C ILE A 378 -11.29 28.86 -20.87
N VAL A 379 -12.36 29.36 -21.49
CA VAL A 379 -13.73 28.89 -21.21
C VAL A 379 -13.97 27.68 -22.12
N LYS A 380 -14.08 26.47 -21.55
CA LYS A 380 -14.66 25.33 -22.28
C LYS A 380 -16.07 25.74 -22.70
N SER A 381 -16.38 25.67 -23.99
CA SER A 381 -17.70 26.04 -24.51
C SER A 381 -18.78 25.13 -23.91
N GLN A 382 -19.94 25.70 -23.58
CA GLN A 382 -21.07 24.97 -23.02
C GLN A 382 -21.53 23.80 -23.92
N GLU A 383 -21.22 23.83 -25.21
CA GLU A 383 -21.45 22.70 -26.13
C GLU A 383 -20.55 21.49 -25.86
N GLN A 384 -19.29 21.69 -25.47
CA GLN A 384 -18.41 20.56 -25.14
C GLN A 384 -18.82 19.88 -23.83
N ALA A 385 -19.25 20.65 -22.83
CA ALA A 385 -19.75 20.09 -21.58
C ALA A 385 -21.06 19.31 -21.78
N LYS A 386 -21.94 19.78 -22.67
CA LYS A 386 -23.21 19.11 -22.97
C LYS A 386 -23.02 17.83 -23.79
N ALA A 387 -22.06 17.80 -24.71
CA ALA A 387 -21.69 16.59 -25.46
C ALA A 387 -21.06 15.52 -24.55
N GLU A 388 -20.27 15.93 -23.57
CA GLU A 388 -19.66 15.02 -22.58
C GLU A 388 -20.73 14.41 -21.65
N GLU A 389 -21.74 15.20 -21.26
CA GLU A 389 -22.87 14.72 -20.44
C GLU A 389 -23.81 13.76 -21.20
N GLU A 390 -24.08 14.03 -22.48
CA GLU A 390 -24.85 13.10 -23.33
C GLU A 390 -24.11 11.78 -23.59
N ALA A 391 -22.78 11.81 -23.75
CA ALA A 391 -21.97 10.61 -23.92
C ALA A 391 -21.96 9.73 -22.66
N ILE A 392 -21.89 10.34 -21.47
CA ILE A 392 -21.96 9.61 -20.19
C ILE A 392 -23.35 8.98 -19.99
N LEU A 393 -24.42 9.68 -20.40
CA LEU A 393 -25.77 9.15 -20.29
C LEU A 393 -26.03 7.99 -21.27
N ALA A 394 -25.45 8.04 -22.46
CA ALA A 394 -25.52 6.94 -23.43
C ALA A 394 -24.79 5.69 -22.93
N ALA A 395 -23.58 5.85 -22.37
CA ALA A 395 -22.80 4.74 -21.81
C ALA A 395 -23.52 4.03 -20.65
N LYS A 396 -24.17 4.79 -19.75
CA LYS A 396 -24.95 4.20 -18.65
C LYS A 396 -26.15 3.39 -19.13
N LYS A 397 -26.79 3.83 -20.22
CA LYS A 397 -27.96 3.13 -20.78
C LYS A 397 -27.57 1.83 -21.48
N GLU A 398 -26.37 1.78 -22.06
CA GLU A 398 -25.81 0.56 -22.66
C GLU A 398 -25.42 -0.47 -21.57
N GLU A 399 -24.87 0.00 -20.44
CA GLU A 399 -24.55 -0.84 -19.29
C GLU A 399 -25.81 -1.44 -18.62
N GLU A 400 -26.90 -0.68 -18.55
CA GLU A 400 -28.19 -1.16 -18.02
C GLU A 400 -28.83 -2.23 -18.93
N LEU A 401 -28.72 -2.07 -20.25
CA LEU A 401 -29.17 -3.08 -21.22
C LEU A 401 -28.37 -4.39 -21.13
N LEU A 402 -27.04 -4.29 -20.97
CA LEU A 402 -26.17 -5.45 -20.75
C LEU A 402 -26.51 -6.19 -19.44
N ALA A 403 -26.84 -5.46 -18.38
CA ALA A 403 -27.25 -6.05 -17.11
C ALA A 403 -28.59 -6.80 -17.22
N GLU A 404 -29.57 -6.25 -17.94
CA GLU A 404 -30.85 -6.93 -18.18
C GLU A 404 -30.69 -8.20 -19.02
N ASP A 405 -29.82 -8.19 -20.04
CA ASP A 405 -29.54 -9.37 -20.86
C ASP A 405 -28.91 -10.50 -20.03
N ILE A 406 -27.94 -10.20 -19.15
CA ILE A 406 -27.32 -11.17 -18.25
C ILE A 406 -28.36 -11.76 -17.30
N ILE A 407 -29.24 -10.93 -16.71
CA ILE A 407 -30.29 -11.41 -15.80
C ILE A 407 -31.26 -12.35 -16.54
N ASN A 408 -31.65 -12.01 -17.76
CA ASN A 408 -32.55 -12.83 -18.57
C ASN A 408 -31.92 -14.16 -18.99
N GLU A 409 -30.63 -14.17 -19.34
CA GLU A 409 -29.88 -15.39 -19.65
C GLU A 409 -29.77 -16.30 -18.41
N THR A 410 -29.50 -15.72 -17.25
CA THR A 410 -29.41 -16.46 -15.98
C THR A 410 -30.76 -17.08 -15.60
N LEU A 411 -31.87 -16.35 -15.77
CA LEU A 411 -33.22 -16.86 -15.54
C LEU A 411 -33.61 -17.97 -16.53
N ALA A 412 -33.14 -17.90 -17.77
CA ALA A 412 -33.34 -18.97 -18.75
C ALA A 412 -32.58 -20.26 -18.38
N GLN A 413 -31.36 -20.13 -17.86
CA GLN A 413 -30.56 -21.26 -17.37
C GLN A 413 -31.15 -21.92 -16.11
N ILE A 414 -31.74 -21.13 -15.21
CA ILE A 414 -32.43 -21.65 -14.02
C ILE A 414 -33.69 -22.45 -14.42
N LYS A 415 -34.48 -21.92 -15.37
CA LYS A 415 -35.68 -22.61 -15.88
C LYS A 415 -35.36 -23.90 -16.64
N THR A 416 -34.18 -24.03 -17.25
CA THR A 416 -33.77 -25.27 -17.92
C THR A 416 -33.25 -26.32 -16.95
N LYS A 417 -32.70 -25.92 -15.80
CA LYS A 417 -32.26 -26.84 -14.73
C LYS A 417 -33.41 -27.43 -13.91
N GLU A 418 -34.50 -26.68 -13.69
CA GLU A 418 -35.67 -27.19 -12.93
C GLU A 418 -36.50 -28.26 -13.68
N VAL A 419 -36.19 -28.57 -14.95
CA VAL A 419 -36.92 -29.58 -15.73
C VAL A 419 -36.19 -30.94 -15.78
N GLN A 420 -34.98 -31.07 -15.21
CA GLN A 420 -34.16 -32.30 -15.34
C GLN A 420 -33.84 -33.09 -14.07
N GLU A 421 -34.33 -32.72 -12.87
CA GLU A 421 -34.10 -33.53 -11.66
C GLU A 421 -35.40 -34.09 -11.07
N GLU A 422 -35.81 -35.26 -11.58
CA GLU A 422 -36.59 -36.25 -10.83
C GLU A 422 -35.84 -37.59 -10.90
N VAL A 423 -35.71 -38.25 -9.74
CA VAL A 423 -35.28 -39.66 -9.47
C VAL A 423 -33.88 -39.89 -8.84
N GLU A 424 -33.96 -40.15 -7.53
CA GLU A 424 -33.24 -41.07 -6.63
C GLU A 424 -31.73 -40.97 -6.27
N PRO A 425 -31.36 -41.34 -5.01
CA PRO A 425 -30.08 -41.00 -4.40
C PRO A 425 -29.07 -42.15 -4.48
N THR A 426 -27.80 -41.83 -4.76
CA THR A 426 -26.68 -42.72 -4.40
C THR A 426 -25.46 -41.94 -3.95
N ILE A 427 -24.81 -42.51 -2.94
CA ILE A 427 -23.58 -42.08 -2.29
C ILE A 427 -22.40 -42.29 -3.24
N ALA A 428 -21.61 -41.26 -3.52
CA ALA A 428 -20.19 -41.38 -3.87
C ALA A 428 -19.44 -40.07 -3.63
N ILE A 429 -18.24 -40.22 -3.08
CA ILE A 429 -17.18 -39.22 -2.94
C ILE A 429 -16.47 -39.12 -4.31
N ASP A 430 -16.23 -37.92 -4.85
CA ASP A 430 -14.86 -37.43 -5.15
C ASP A 430 -14.81 -35.98 -5.71
N THR A 431 -13.69 -35.32 -5.37
CA THR A 431 -12.97 -34.18 -5.99
C THR A 431 -13.65 -33.30 -7.05
N ASN A 432 -13.78 -32.00 -6.74
CA ASN A 432 -13.26 -30.85 -7.51
C ASN A 432 -13.92 -29.52 -7.07
N LYS A 433 -13.13 -28.59 -6.53
CA LYS A 433 -13.37 -27.13 -6.55
C LYS A 433 -11.98 -26.49 -6.61
N VAL A 434 -11.50 -26.04 -7.77
CA VAL A 434 -11.83 -24.78 -8.46
C VAL A 434 -11.67 -23.59 -7.52
N GLU A 435 -10.59 -22.88 -7.80
CA GLU A 435 -10.13 -21.60 -7.31
C GLU A 435 -11.27 -20.60 -7.10
N GLN A 436 -11.36 -20.07 -5.88
CA GLN A 436 -11.82 -18.71 -5.66
C GLN A 436 -10.88 -18.04 -4.66
N ASN A 437 -10.23 -17.01 -5.17
CA ASN A 437 -9.34 -16.09 -4.49
C ASN A 437 -10.14 -15.41 -3.36
N PRO A 438 -9.73 -15.47 -2.08
CA PRO A 438 -10.42 -14.75 -1.04
C PRO A 438 -10.05 -13.27 -1.09
N GLU A 439 -11.02 -12.42 -1.43
CA GLU A 439 -10.96 -10.98 -1.14
C GLU A 439 -10.73 -10.79 0.37
N PHE A 440 -9.55 -10.30 0.74
CA PHE A 440 -9.17 -10.03 2.12
C PHE A 440 -9.01 -8.53 2.34
N GLY A 441 -9.70 -8.03 3.37
CA GLY A 441 -9.56 -6.66 3.91
C GLY A 441 -10.88 -5.91 4.08
N SER A 442 -11.82 -6.08 3.15
CA SER A 442 -13.12 -5.38 3.19
C SER A 442 -14.14 -6.07 4.10
N GLY A 443 -14.23 -7.41 4.11
CA GLY A 443 -15.36 -8.13 4.71
C GLY A 443 -15.59 -7.90 6.21
N LYS A 444 -14.54 -7.65 7.00
CA LYS A 444 -14.68 -7.41 8.45
C LYS A 444 -15.07 -5.97 8.78
N ILE A 445 -14.64 -4.99 7.97
CA ILE A 445 -14.99 -3.57 8.12
C ILE A 445 -16.33 -3.26 7.42
N GLU A 446 -16.63 -3.87 6.27
CA GLU A 446 -17.96 -3.82 5.65
C GLU A 446 -19.03 -4.47 6.53
N SER A 447 -18.70 -5.52 7.29
CA SER A 447 -19.64 -6.08 8.26
C SER A 447 -19.94 -5.12 9.42
N LEU A 448 -18.98 -4.25 9.79
CA LEU A 448 -19.14 -3.22 10.82
C LEU A 448 -19.83 -1.96 10.29
N ALA A 449 -19.56 -1.57 9.04
CA ALA A 449 -20.26 -0.49 8.35
C ALA A 449 -21.73 -0.86 8.07
N ASN A 450 -22.01 -2.10 7.66
CA ASN A 450 -23.38 -2.60 7.44
C ASN A 450 -24.13 -2.94 8.75
N SER A 451 -23.40 -3.18 9.85
CA SER A 451 -23.99 -3.38 11.18
C SER A 451 -24.70 -2.13 11.69
N LYS A 452 -24.10 -0.94 11.52
CA LYS A 452 -24.75 0.34 11.89
C LYS A 452 -26.01 0.60 11.04
N SER A 453 -26.01 0.25 9.77
CA SER A 453 -27.17 0.34 8.87
C SER A 453 -28.31 -0.58 9.28
N ARG A 454 -28.01 -1.81 9.74
CA ARG A 454 -29.01 -2.76 10.26
C ARG A 454 -29.60 -2.31 11.59
N LEU A 455 -28.81 -1.67 12.46
CA LEU A 455 -29.28 -1.13 13.74
C LEU A 455 -30.24 0.06 13.56
N VAL A 456 -30.03 0.86 12.50
CA VAL A 456 -30.95 1.94 12.08
C VAL A 456 -32.23 1.38 11.42
N LEU A 457 -32.14 0.33 10.60
CA LEU A 457 -33.33 -0.33 10.02
C LEU A 457 -34.17 -1.09 11.08
N LEU A 458 -33.53 -1.65 12.11
CA LEU A 458 -34.21 -2.27 13.24
C LEU A 458 -34.91 -1.24 14.13
N SER A 459 -34.32 -0.06 14.36
CA SER A 459 -34.96 1.00 15.16
C SER A 459 -36.13 1.66 14.41
N VAL A 460 -36.05 1.80 13.09
CA VAL A 460 -37.15 2.29 12.25
C VAL A 460 -38.29 1.27 12.18
N SER A 461 -37.99 -0.03 12.03
CA SER A 461 -39.05 -1.06 11.98
C SER A 461 -39.76 -1.26 13.33
N LEU A 462 -39.05 -1.12 14.46
CA LEU A 462 -39.67 -1.11 15.80
C LEU A 462 -40.56 0.13 16.02
N GLY A 463 -40.12 1.29 15.53
CA GLY A 463 -40.90 2.54 15.58
C GLY A 463 -42.20 2.46 14.78
N VAL A 464 -42.16 1.88 13.58
CA VAL A 464 -43.34 1.67 12.73
C VAL A 464 -44.30 0.65 13.34
N ALA A 465 -43.80 -0.45 13.91
CA ALA A 465 -44.64 -1.43 14.60
C ALA A 465 -45.32 -0.84 15.85
N ALA A 466 -44.62 0.01 16.61
CA ALA A 466 -45.21 0.72 17.75
C ALA A 466 -46.28 1.72 17.33
N ALA A 467 -46.05 2.47 16.23
CA ALA A 467 -47.04 3.42 15.70
C ALA A 467 -48.31 2.71 15.20
N VAL A 468 -48.16 1.56 14.52
CA VAL A 468 -49.30 0.74 14.06
C VAL A 468 -50.08 0.16 15.25
N MET A 469 -49.40 -0.32 16.29
CA MET A 469 -50.06 -0.81 17.51
C MET A 469 -50.81 0.31 18.24
N ILE A 470 -50.24 1.50 18.35
CA ILE A 470 -50.92 2.66 18.93
C ILE A 470 -52.15 3.02 18.11
N PHE A 471 -52.06 3.00 16.77
CA PHE A 471 -53.18 3.29 15.90
C PHE A 471 -54.31 2.27 16.03
N ILE A 472 -53.99 0.98 16.17
CA ILE A 472 -54.97 -0.09 16.40
C ILE A 472 -55.65 0.08 17.77
N VAL A 473 -54.89 0.40 18.82
CA VAL A 473 -55.45 0.62 20.17
C VAL A 473 -56.37 1.85 20.19
N VAL A 474 -55.98 2.95 19.51
CA VAL A 474 -56.83 4.13 19.39
C VAL A 474 -58.09 3.83 18.58
N ALA A 475 -57.99 3.08 17.48
CA ALA A 475 -59.16 2.67 16.70
C ALA A 475 -60.12 1.78 17.49
N MET A 476 -59.61 0.90 18.38
CA MET A 476 -60.42 0.07 19.26
C MET A 476 -61.06 0.83 20.43
N LEU A 477 -60.56 2.02 20.78
CA LEU A 477 -61.16 2.86 21.83
C LEU A 477 -62.21 3.84 21.29
N VAL A 478 -62.27 4.03 19.97
CA VAL A 478 -63.22 4.93 19.29
C VAL A 478 -64.44 4.17 18.74
N LEU A 479 -64.33 2.85 18.60
CA LEU A 479 -65.46 1.92 18.39
C LEU A 479 -66.06 1.49 19.74
#